data_AF-A0A9D1PMA3-F1
#
_entry.id   AF-A0A9D1PMA3-F1
#
_cell.length_a   1.000
_cell.length_b   1.000
_cell.length_c   1.000
_cell.angle_alpha   90.00
_cell.angle_beta   90.00
_cell.angle_gamma   90.00
#
_symmetry.space_group_name_H-M   'P 1'
#
loop_
_entity.id
_entity.type
_entity.pdbx_description
1 polymer ?
#
loop_
_entity_poly.entity_id
_entity_poly.type
_entity_poly.pdbx_seq_one_letter_code
_entity_poly.pdbx_strand_id
1 'polypeptide(L)'
;MLVLFIGNNNKKIEEPNDVYVQEQDTQKETETIHVEDKHIRVLEEQYEQSLQHILNKMNGIQDAEVMINIDSTNVQIYEKDHLTQKQQTEEQDTNGGTRQVEDESKETKIVFIREGEKEVPLLTQLKKPEVRGVLIIANGVQSANKQKEVIDAVAKVLDIPTYKISVQQK
;
A
#
# COMPACT_ATOMS: atom_id res chain seq x y z
N MET A 1 -43.17 12.76 59.24
CA MET A 1 -43.74 11.65 58.46
C MET A 1 -42.92 10.41 58.77
N LEU A 2 -43.60 9.36 59.25
CA LEU A 2 -43.02 8.07 59.64
C LEU A 2 -42.76 7.24 58.36
N VAL A 3 -41.63 6.54 58.26
CA VAL A 3 -41.51 5.06 58.13
C VAL A 3 -40.02 4.69 58.24
N LEU A 4 -39.70 3.87 59.25
CA LEU A 4 -38.51 3.02 59.33
C LEU A 4 -38.65 1.84 58.37
N PHE A 5 -37.58 1.36 57.75
CA PHE A 5 -37.27 -0.09 57.74
C PHE A 5 -35.76 -0.34 57.59
N ILE A 6 -35.29 -1.26 58.43
CA ILE A 6 -33.94 -1.81 58.57
C ILE A 6 -33.73 -2.88 57.48
N GLY A 7 -32.51 -3.00 56.93
CA GLY A 7 -32.11 -4.13 56.09
C GLY A 7 -30.61 -4.17 55.86
N ASN A 8 -29.97 -5.20 56.41
CA ASN A 8 -28.53 -5.39 56.59
C ASN A 8 -27.81 -5.93 55.33
N ASN A 9 -26.48 -5.77 55.34
CA ASN A 9 -25.42 -6.25 54.45
C ASN A 9 -25.64 -7.55 53.66
N ASN A 10 -25.36 -7.50 52.35
CA ASN A 10 -24.30 -8.26 51.66
C ASN A 10 -24.52 -8.14 50.14
N LYS A 11 -23.73 -7.29 49.46
CA LYS A 11 -23.56 -7.41 48.00
C LYS A 11 -22.16 -7.93 47.73
N LYS A 12 -22.11 -9.22 47.44
CA LYS A 12 -21.04 -9.84 46.66
C LYS A 12 -20.88 -9.07 45.35
N ILE A 13 -19.63 -8.96 44.94
CA ILE A 13 -19.20 -8.46 43.64
C ILE A 13 -19.78 -9.41 42.57
N GLU A 14 -20.58 -8.88 41.66
CA GLU A 14 -21.00 -9.56 40.43
C GLU A 14 -20.63 -8.63 39.26
N GLU A 15 -19.69 -9.10 38.44
CA GLU A 15 -19.32 -8.50 37.15
C GLU A 15 -20.49 -8.66 36.17
N PRO A 16 -20.89 -7.62 35.41
CA PRO A 16 -21.92 -7.79 34.41
C PRO A 16 -21.31 -8.19 33.05
N ASN A 17 -21.59 -9.45 32.72
CA ASN A 17 -22.12 -9.94 31.45
C ASN A 17 -21.28 -9.88 30.17
N ASP A 18 -20.85 -11.07 29.79
CA ASP A 18 -20.64 -11.54 28.42
C ASP A 18 -21.75 -11.07 27.47
N VAL A 19 -21.37 -10.26 26.49
CA VAL A 19 -22.16 -10.09 25.27
C VAL A 19 -21.61 -11.06 24.24
N TYR A 20 -22.41 -12.06 23.92
CA TYR A 20 -22.22 -12.98 22.81
C TYR A 20 -21.94 -12.19 21.52
N VAL A 21 -20.74 -12.36 20.95
CA VAL A 21 -20.44 -11.97 19.57
C VAL A 21 -21.15 -12.98 18.67
N GLN A 22 -22.16 -12.53 17.93
CA GLN A 22 -22.71 -13.32 16.83
C GLN A 22 -21.73 -13.26 15.66
N GLU A 23 -21.19 -14.43 15.29
CA GLU A 23 -20.49 -14.68 14.05
C GLU A 23 -21.45 -14.49 12.86
N GLN A 24 -21.43 -13.31 12.24
CA GLN A 24 -22.00 -13.10 10.90
C GLN A 24 -21.14 -12.06 10.15
N ASP A 25 -20.14 -12.54 9.39
CA ASP A 25 -19.85 -12.12 8.01
C ASP A 25 -18.53 -12.74 7.50
N THR A 26 -18.50 -14.06 7.34
CA THR A 26 -17.36 -14.78 6.71
C THR A 26 -17.61 -15.07 5.21
N GLN A 27 -18.37 -14.21 4.51
CA GLN A 27 -18.67 -14.39 3.08
C GLN A 27 -18.25 -13.22 2.17
N LYS A 28 -17.93 -12.04 2.71
CA LYS A 28 -17.38 -10.93 1.89
C LYS A 28 -15.87 -11.01 1.67
N GLU A 29 -15.14 -11.66 2.57
CA GLU A 29 -13.68 -11.75 2.49
C GLU A 29 -13.20 -12.65 1.34
N THR A 30 -13.95 -13.71 1.01
CA THR A 30 -13.55 -14.67 -0.03
C THR A 30 -13.80 -14.15 -1.46
N GLU A 31 -14.85 -13.34 -1.68
CA GLU A 31 -15.12 -12.73 -2.99
C GLU A 31 -14.12 -11.61 -3.31
N THR A 32 -13.74 -10.81 -2.32
CA THR A 32 -12.84 -9.66 -2.53
C THR A 32 -11.42 -10.13 -2.91
N ILE A 33 -10.90 -11.17 -2.24
CA ILE A 33 -9.58 -11.76 -2.52
C ILE A 33 -9.53 -12.39 -3.93
N HIS A 34 -10.58 -13.11 -4.34
CA HIS A 34 -10.62 -13.76 -5.66
C HIS A 34 -10.73 -12.77 -6.83
N VAL A 35 -11.36 -11.61 -6.63
CA VAL A 35 -11.46 -10.56 -7.65
C VAL A 35 -10.15 -9.80 -7.78
N GLU A 36 -9.49 -9.45 -6.67
CA GLU A 36 -8.17 -8.80 -6.69
C GLU A 36 -7.11 -9.68 -7.36
N ASP A 37 -7.04 -10.97 -7.02
CA ASP A 37 -6.12 -11.91 -7.64
C ASP A 37 -6.34 -12.02 -9.16
N LYS A 38 -7.60 -12.01 -9.60
CA LYS A 38 -7.92 -12.07 -11.03
C LYS A 38 -7.49 -10.79 -11.76
N HIS A 39 -7.69 -9.63 -11.13
CA HIS A 39 -7.30 -8.35 -11.71
C HIS A 39 -5.77 -8.22 -11.81
N ILE A 40 -5.05 -8.71 -10.80
CA ILE A 40 -3.59 -8.77 -10.79
C ILE A 40 -3.07 -9.64 -11.94
N ARG A 41 -3.60 -10.88 -12.07
CA ARG A 41 -3.18 -11.80 -13.14
C ARG A 41 -3.39 -11.24 -14.54
N VAL A 42 -4.53 -10.62 -14.79
CA VAL A 42 -4.82 -9.99 -16.10
C VAL A 42 -3.80 -8.88 -16.40
N LEU A 43 -3.38 -8.14 -15.38
CA LEU A 43 -2.40 -7.07 -15.55
C LEU A 43 -0.99 -7.63 -15.78
N GLU A 44 -0.59 -8.65 -15.04
CA GLU A 44 0.67 -9.40 -15.27
C GLU A 44 0.74 -9.91 -16.72
N GLU A 45 -0.29 -10.59 -17.19
CA GLU A 45 -0.38 -11.11 -18.56
C GLU A 45 -0.23 -10.00 -19.62
N GLN A 46 -0.84 -8.82 -19.39
CA GLN A 46 -0.72 -7.68 -20.30
C GLN A 46 0.72 -7.13 -20.38
N TYR A 47 1.40 -7.02 -19.24
CA TYR A 47 2.79 -6.58 -19.20
C TYR A 47 3.72 -7.64 -19.81
N GLU A 48 3.49 -8.93 -19.53
CA GLU A 48 4.26 -10.04 -20.08
C GLU A 48 4.18 -10.07 -21.61
N GLN A 49 2.96 -9.99 -22.18
CA GLN A 49 2.76 -9.94 -23.63
C GLN A 49 3.44 -8.73 -24.27
N SER A 50 3.36 -7.57 -23.63
CA SER A 50 3.98 -6.33 -24.12
C SER A 50 5.50 -6.43 -24.14
N LEU A 51 6.11 -6.92 -23.05
CA LEU A 51 7.56 -7.11 -22.97
C LEU A 51 8.05 -8.19 -23.91
N GLN A 52 7.36 -9.34 -23.98
CA GLN A 52 7.66 -10.41 -24.93
C GLN A 52 7.65 -9.89 -26.37
N HIS A 53 6.65 -9.09 -26.74
CA HIS A 53 6.56 -8.52 -28.09
C HIS A 53 7.76 -7.60 -28.41
N ILE A 54 8.18 -6.78 -27.45
CA ILE A 54 9.29 -5.82 -27.64
C ILE A 54 10.64 -6.53 -27.63
N LEU A 55 10.86 -7.47 -26.71
CA LEU A 55 12.12 -8.21 -26.59
C LEU A 55 12.41 -9.04 -27.83
N ASN A 56 11.39 -9.65 -28.45
CA ASN A 56 11.54 -10.38 -29.71
C ASN A 56 11.88 -9.49 -30.93
N LYS A 57 11.75 -8.17 -30.82
CA LYS A 57 12.23 -7.22 -31.84
C LYS A 57 13.67 -6.78 -31.63
N MET A 58 14.27 -7.12 -30.48
CA MET A 58 15.64 -6.77 -30.18
C MET A 58 16.61 -7.62 -31.01
N ASN A 59 17.66 -7.00 -31.53
CA ASN A 59 18.59 -7.69 -32.41
C ASN A 59 19.28 -8.87 -31.70
N GLY A 60 19.11 -10.06 -32.26
CA GLY A 60 19.71 -11.29 -31.78
C GLY A 60 18.96 -11.96 -30.63
N ILE A 61 17.79 -11.46 -30.23
CA ILE A 61 16.91 -12.10 -29.24
C ILE A 61 15.75 -12.77 -29.95
N GLN A 62 15.45 -14.02 -29.59
CA GLN A 62 14.35 -14.80 -30.14
C GLN A 62 13.62 -15.58 -29.05
N ASP A 63 12.38 -15.96 -29.31
CA ASP A 63 11.52 -16.78 -28.45
C ASP A 63 11.53 -16.38 -26.98
N ALA A 64 11.48 -15.07 -26.71
CA ALA A 64 11.44 -14.55 -25.36
C ALA A 64 10.14 -14.96 -24.66
N GLU A 65 10.26 -15.51 -23.47
CA GLU A 65 9.20 -15.79 -22.51
C GLU A 65 9.46 -14.92 -21.28
N VAL A 66 8.41 -14.25 -20.80
CA VAL A 66 8.51 -13.29 -19.71
C VAL A 66 7.49 -13.65 -18.65
N MET A 67 7.93 -13.65 -17.39
CA MET A 67 7.06 -13.75 -16.22
C MET A 67 7.26 -12.51 -15.36
N ILE A 68 6.17 -11.88 -14.94
CA ILE A 68 6.19 -10.66 -14.14
C ILE A 68 5.41 -10.91 -12.87
N ASN A 69 5.89 -10.34 -11.77
CA ASN A 69 5.19 -10.35 -10.51
C ASN A 69 4.95 -8.91 -10.06
N ILE A 70 3.70 -8.50 -9.89
CA ILE A 70 3.33 -7.13 -9.45
C ILE A 70 2.87 -7.11 -8.00
N ASP A 71 3.11 -5.99 -7.31
CA ASP A 71 2.86 -5.90 -5.88
C ASP A 71 1.38 -5.82 -5.52
N SER A 72 0.62 -5.08 -6.32
CA SER A 72 -0.77 -4.73 -6.09
C SER A 72 -1.48 -4.40 -7.40
N THR A 73 -2.74 -4.00 -7.31
CA THR A 73 -3.47 -3.35 -8.41
C THR A 73 -3.14 -1.84 -8.45
N ASN A 74 -3.84 -1.07 -9.29
CA ASN A 74 -3.61 0.38 -9.36
C ASN A 74 -3.88 1.05 -8.00
N VAL A 75 -2.95 1.89 -7.55
CA VAL A 75 -3.06 2.60 -6.28
C VAL A 75 -3.78 3.93 -6.50
N GLN A 76 -4.87 4.13 -5.76
CA GLN A 76 -5.63 5.38 -5.73
C GLN A 76 -5.09 6.32 -4.64
N ILE A 77 -4.77 7.55 -5.02
CA ILE A 77 -4.28 8.59 -4.11
C ILE A 77 -5.35 9.67 -3.98
N TYR A 78 -5.84 9.82 -2.76
CA TYR A 78 -6.81 10.84 -2.40
C TYR A 78 -6.15 12.10 -1.88
N GLU A 79 -6.82 13.23 -2.08
CA GLU A 79 -6.39 14.53 -1.59
C GLU A 79 -6.43 14.58 -0.07
N LYS A 80 -5.39 15.16 0.52
CA LYS A 80 -5.24 15.28 1.97
C LYS A 80 -4.95 16.74 2.32
N ASP A 81 -5.68 17.24 3.30
CA ASP A 81 -5.39 18.50 3.98
C ASP A 81 -4.45 18.23 5.16
N HIS A 82 -3.43 19.08 5.32
CA HIS A 82 -2.38 18.92 6.33
C HIS A 82 -2.32 20.16 7.23
N LEU A 83 -2.57 19.98 8.52
CA LEU A 83 -2.41 21.03 9.52
C LEU A 83 -1.15 20.77 10.35
N THR A 84 -0.17 21.67 10.28
CA THR A 84 1.05 21.61 11.09
C THR A 84 1.07 22.78 12.07
N GLN A 85 1.14 22.49 13.37
CA GLN A 85 1.27 23.48 14.43
C GLN A 85 2.66 23.33 15.07
N LYS A 86 3.45 24.41 15.04
CA LYS A 86 4.77 24.50 15.68
C LYS A 86 4.73 25.53 16.79
N GLN A 87 5.19 25.16 17.98
CA GLN A 87 5.36 26.06 19.10
C GLN A 87 6.81 26.00 19.57
N GLN A 88 7.51 27.13 19.51
CA GLN A 88 8.86 27.28 20.05
C GLN A 88 8.80 28.20 21.26
N THR A 89 9.30 27.73 22.40
CA THR A 89 9.41 28.51 23.64
C THR A 89 10.87 28.61 24.02
N GLU A 90 11.36 29.83 24.23
CA GLU A 90 12.69 30.10 24.77
C GLU A 90 12.54 30.76 26.14
N GLU A 91 13.03 30.08 27.18
CA GLU A 91 13.07 30.57 28.56
C GLU A 91 14.52 30.87 28.94
N GLN A 92 14.76 32.07 29.46
CA GLN A 92 16.07 32.48 29.97
C GLN A 92 15.99 32.64 31.50
N ASP A 93 16.68 31.77 32.22
CA ASP A 93 16.73 31.81 33.68
C ASP A 93 17.61 32.96 34.15
N THR A 94 17.27 33.57 35.29
CA THR A 94 18.06 34.65 35.91
C THR A 94 19.47 34.23 36.32
N ASN A 95 19.74 32.92 36.38
CA ASN A 95 21.06 32.33 36.67
C ASN A 95 21.84 31.93 35.40
N GLY A 96 21.40 32.32 34.20
CA GLY A 96 22.13 32.12 32.94
C GLY A 96 21.83 30.81 32.19
N GLY A 97 20.81 30.07 32.61
CA GLY A 97 20.30 28.92 31.84
C GLY A 97 19.43 29.40 30.67
N THR A 98 19.51 28.72 29.53
CA THR A 98 18.59 28.91 28.41
C THR A 98 17.90 27.57 28.12
N ARG A 99 16.57 27.54 28.18
CA ARG A 99 15.75 26.38 27.83
C ARG A 99 15.00 26.67 26.55
N GLN A 100 15.17 25.80 25.55
CA GLN A 100 14.40 25.83 24.31
C GLN A 100 13.46 24.61 24.30
N VAL A 101 12.18 24.84 24.07
CA VAL A 101 11.16 23.79 23.88
C VAL A 101 10.59 23.97 22.48
N GLU A 102 10.61 22.91 21.68
CA GLU A 102 9.96 22.85 20.38
C GLU A 102 8.89 21.76 20.41
N ASP A 103 7.63 22.15 20.24
CA ASP A 103 6.49 21.25 20.08
C ASP A 103 6.01 21.31 18.62
N GLU A 104 5.93 20.15 17.96
CA GLU A 104 5.38 20.01 16.60
C GLU A 104 4.20 19.03 16.62
N SER A 105 3.03 19.49 16.18
CA SER A 105 1.83 18.67 15.98
C SER A 105 1.45 18.67 14.49
N LYS A 106 1.14 17.48 13.95
CA LYS A 106 0.74 17.28 12.55
C LYS A 106 -0.58 16.52 12.50
N GLU A 107 -1.59 17.11 11.89
CA GLU A 107 -2.89 16.50 11.60
C GLU A 107 -3.06 16.35 10.09
N THR A 108 -3.66 15.24 9.64
CA THR A 108 -3.92 14.98 8.21
C THR A 108 -5.35 14.48 8.03
N LYS A 109 -6.11 15.12 7.14
CA LYS A 109 -7.53 14.83 6.86
C LYS A 109 -7.74 14.58 5.38
N ILE A 110 -8.57 13.59 5.02
CA ILE A 110 -8.96 13.37 3.61
C ILE A 110 -9.97 14.43 3.21
N VAL A 111 -9.81 15.00 2.02
CA VAL A 111 -10.74 15.98 1.46
C VAL A 111 -11.90 15.26 0.77
N PHE A 112 -13.11 15.63 1.15
CA PHE A 112 -14.33 15.13 0.52
C PHE A 112 -15.00 16.23 -0.31
N ILE A 113 -15.62 15.82 -1.42
CA ILE A 113 -16.46 16.66 -2.26
C ILE A 113 -17.88 16.12 -2.29
N ARG A 114 -18.85 17.02 -2.49
CA ARG A 114 -20.25 16.64 -2.61
C ARG A 114 -20.62 16.38 -4.07
N GLU A 115 -20.94 15.14 -4.40
CA GLU A 115 -21.52 14.73 -5.68
C GLU A 115 -23.01 14.43 -5.50
N GLY A 116 -23.84 15.47 -5.70
CA GLY A 116 -25.28 15.40 -5.46
C GLY A 116 -25.60 15.22 -3.97
N GLU A 117 -26.22 14.10 -3.62
CA GLU A 117 -26.55 13.72 -2.23
C GLU A 117 -25.44 12.89 -1.56
N LYS A 118 -24.34 12.58 -2.27
CA LYS A 118 -23.25 11.75 -1.75
C LYS A 118 -22.00 12.58 -1.48
N GLU A 119 -21.27 12.20 -0.44
CA GLU A 119 -19.96 12.73 -0.11
C GLU A 119 -18.90 11.70 -0.51
N VAL A 120 -18.01 12.06 -1.42
CA VAL A 120 -16.97 11.17 -1.97
C VAL A 120 -15.58 11.77 -1.78
N PRO A 121 -14.55 10.97 -1.50
CA PRO A 121 -13.19 11.48 -1.35
C PRO A 121 -12.67 11.99 -2.70
N LEU A 122 -11.94 13.11 -2.68
CA LEU A 122 -11.34 13.68 -3.87
C LEU A 122 -10.15 12.81 -4.31
N LEU A 123 -10.26 12.13 -5.47
CA LEU A 123 -9.18 11.36 -6.07
C LEU A 123 -8.24 12.30 -6.85
N THR A 124 -6.97 12.35 -6.44
CA THR A 124 -5.95 13.22 -7.04
C THR A 124 -5.13 12.49 -8.11
N GLN A 125 -4.77 11.24 -7.86
CA GLN A 125 -3.91 10.47 -8.77
C GLN A 125 -4.23 8.98 -8.74
N LEU A 126 -4.13 8.33 -9.91
CA LEU A 126 -4.06 6.88 -10.04
C LEU A 126 -2.63 6.49 -10.42
N LYS A 127 -1.97 5.68 -9.58
CA LYS A 127 -0.63 5.15 -9.85
C LYS A 127 -0.72 3.71 -10.37
N LYS A 128 0.15 3.41 -11.33
CA LYS A 128 0.38 2.04 -11.81
C LYS A 128 0.96 1.19 -10.67
N PRO A 129 0.72 -0.13 -10.66
CA PRO A 129 1.28 -0.99 -9.64
C PRO A 129 2.80 -1.08 -9.77
N GLU A 130 3.44 -1.33 -8.64
CA GLU A 130 4.88 -1.58 -8.60
C GLU A 130 5.19 -3.01 -9.03
N VAL A 131 6.24 -3.20 -9.83
CA VAL A 131 6.71 -4.53 -10.23
C VAL A 131 7.69 -5.04 -9.17
N ARG A 132 7.40 -6.22 -8.60
CA ARG A 132 8.26 -6.90 -7.62
C ARG A 132 9.46 -7.59 -8.27
N GLY A 133 9.26 -8.14 -9.46
CA GLY A 133 10.35 -8.82 -10.17
C GLY A 133 9.93 -9.28 -11.56
N VAL A 134 10.95 -9.55 -12.38
CA VAL A 134 10.79 -10.00 -13.76
C VAL A 134 11.75 -11.15 -14.04
N LEU A 135 11.25 -12.24 -14.59
CA LEU A 135 12.04 -13.34 -15.14
C LEU A 135 11.88 -13.34 -16.65
N ILE A 136 13.00 -13.43 -17.37
CA ILE A 136 13.06 -13.47 -18.83
C ILE A 136 13.85 -14.70 -19.23
N ILE A 137 13.24 -15.54 -20.06
CA ILE A 137 13.90 -16.69 -20.69
C ILE A 137 13.90 -16.43 -22.18
N ALA A 138 15.07 -16.39 -22.82
CA ALA A 138 15.14 -16.10 -24.25
C ALA A 138 16.28 -16.83 -24.95
N ASN A 139 16.17 -16.96 -26.26
CA ASN A 139 17.29 -17.33 -27.12
C ASN A 139 18.14 -16.11 -27.43
N GLY A 140 19.47 -16.28 -27.45
CA GLY A 140 20.41 -15.21 -27.84
C GLY A 140 20.94 -14.35 -26.69
N VAL A 141 20.70 -14.75 -25.44
CA VAL A 141 21.20 -14.09 -24.22
C VAL A 141 22.40 -14.84 -23.60
N GLN A 142 23.21 -15.52 -24.43
CA GLN A 142 24.38 -16.28 -23.99
C GLN A 142 25.58 -15.39 -23.62
N SER A 143 25.66 -14.20 -24.21
CA SER A 143 26.73 -13.24 -23.92
C SER A 143 26.34 -12.32 -22.77
N ALA A 144 27.25 -12.06 -21.85
CA ALA A 144 27.05 -11.10 -20.75
C ALA A 144 26.62 -9.71 -21.26
N ASN A 145 27.13 -9.29 -22.42
CA ASN A 145 26.72 -8.03 -23.06
C ASN A 145 25.23 -8.03 -23.46
N LYS A 146 24.73 -9.16 -23.99
CA LYS A 146 23.32 -9.32 -24.39
C LYS A 146 22.40 -9.39 -23.16
N GLN A 147 22.81 -10.11 -22.12
CA GLN A 147 22.07 -10.14 -20.86
C GLN A 147 21.95 -8.74 -20.25
N LYS A 148 23.07 -8.00 -20.21
CA LYS A 148 23.07 -6.62 -19.71
C LYS A 148 22.17 -5.70 -20.54
N GLU A 149 22.21 -5.80 -21.87
CA GLU A 149 21.34 -5.02 -22.76
C GLU A 149 19.85 -5.24 -22.45
N VAL A 150 19.45 -6.50 -22.21
CA VAL A 150 18.08 -6.86 -21.82
C VAL A 150 17.73 -6.31 -20.44
N ILE A 151 18.59 -6.54 -19.44
CA ILE A 151 18.38 -6.07 -18.07
C ILE A 151 18.22 -4.55 -18.04
N ASP A 152 19.11 -3.82 -18.72
CA ASP A 152 19.09 -2.36 -18.76
C ASP A 152 17.85 -1.82 -19.47
N ALA A 153 17.39 -2.49 -20.54
CA ALA A 153 16.18 -2.10 -21.25
C ALA A 153 14.93 -2.26 -20.37
N VAL A 154 14.79 -3.43 -19.74
CA VAL A 154 13.62 -3.75 -18.90
C VAL A 154 13.60 -2.91 -17.62
N ALA A 155 14.77 -2.70 -17.00
CA ALA A 155 14.90 -1.83 -15.83
C ALA A 155 14.40 -0.41 -16.10
N LYS A 156 14.73 0.16 -17.26
CA LYS A 156 14.30 1.52 -17.63
C LYS A 156 12.82 1.61 -18.00
N VAL A 157 12.27 0.58 -18.64
CA VAL A 157 10.86 0.58 -19.07
C VAL A 157 9.92 0.44 -17.87
N LEU A 158 10.28 -0.41 -16.90
CA LEU A 158 9.44 -0.72 -15.74
C LEU A 158 9.82 0.05 -14.48
N ASP A 159 10.88 0.86 -14.53
CA ASP A 159 11.45 1.56 -13.38
C ASP A 159 11.74 0.61 -12.19
N ILE A 160 12.41 -0.52 -12.49
CA ILE A 160 12.77 -1.51 -11.48
C ILE A 160 14.28 -1.66 -11.33
N PRO A 161 14.79 -1.83 -10.09
CA PRO A 161 16.19 -2.16 -9.85
C PRO A 161 16.63 -3.42 -10.59
N THR A 162 17.86 -3.41 -11.11
CA THR A 162 18.42 -4.51 -11.90
C THR A 162 18.51 -5.83 -11.13
N TYR A 163 18.69 -5.80 -9.80
CA TYR A 163 18.72 -7.00 -8.95
C TYR A 163 17.35 -7.71 -8.83
N LYS A 164 16.26 -7.09 -9.29
CA LYS A 164 14.92 -7.69 -9.37
C LYS A 164 14.63 -8.32 -10.73
N ILE A 165 15.59 -8.26 -11.66
CA ILE A 165 15.47 -8.82 -13.01
C ILE A 165 16.39 -10.02 -13.13
N SER A 166 15.85 -11.16 -13.57
CA SER A 166 16.63 -12.34 -13.92
C SER A 166 16.47 -12.63 -15.42
N VAL A 167 17.59 -12.80 -16.11
CA VAL A 167 17.62 -13.20 -17.52
C VAL A 167 18.33 -14.53 -17.63
N GLN A 168 17.66 -15.52 -18.22
CA GLN A 168 18.18 -16.87 -18.41
C GLN A 168 18.16 -17.23 -19.90
N GLN A 169 19.14 -18.03 -20.29
CA GLN A 169 19.16 -18.64 -21.60
C GLN A 169 18.12 -19.76 -21.64
N LYS A 170 17.31 -19.79 -22.70
CA LYS A 170 16.39 -20.89 -22.99
C LYS A 170 17.13 -22.19 -23.32
#